data_AF-A0A437CFE0-F1
#
_entry.id   AF-A0A437CFE0-F1
#
_cell.length_a   1.000
_cell.length_b   1.000
_cell.length_c   1.000
_cell.angle_alpha   90.00
_cell.angle_beta   90.00
_cell.angle_gamma   90.00
#
_symmetry.space_group_name_H-M   'P 1'
#
loop_
_entity.id
_entity.type
_entity.pdbx_description
1 polymer ?
#
loop_
_entity_poly.entity_id
_entity_poly.type
_entity_poly.pdbx_seq_one_letter_code
_entity_poly.pdbx_strand_id
1 'polypeptide(L)'
;MKLSWSLPVHLTSFLLLASQSVSEEDFTDICEDYGTDHFYVMNSTGKSDMIENKNAEHTVSCLLYQTDELNCSWSFHRPKKEMVMSLSIRVCNYEELVNSITHKSVERTGSFSLIVKSKSMEHVNLSFNASLQDEWTVYYHSFEKKRLTVLPSPNVSALIKDGHLQISWEIPGMQHPERCYDFQLDMGDQENPKNFTGKLSHTEPNADPSFTYRLRMRTKMSDLCAEYSPWSEWGPIFTLEKANKISPRVIVLIFFGVPMILLPVLLLLRHQRLSKLLFPPIPRPPQKYQYFLEKNDPLSFSCPTPLAKQEEEITEVEDVEPSSDNKNASEG
;
A
#
# COMPACT_ATOMS: atom_id res chain seq x y z
N MET A 1 -88.29 -66.77 14.86
CA MET A 1 -87.66 -65.63 15.54
C MET A 1 -86.20 -65.59 15.14
N LYS A 2 -85.77 -64.49 14.51
CA LYS A 2 -84.40 -64.24 14.09
C LYS A 2 -83.56 -63.94 15.34
N LEU A 3 -82.48 -64.69 15.58
CA LEU A 3 -81.40 -64.21 16.43
C LEU A 3 -80.07 -64.42 15.71
N SER A 4 -79.43 -63.27 15.50
CA SER A 4 -78.22 -62.98 14.76
C SER A 4 -76.98 -63.56 15.42
N TRP A 5 -76.06 -64.04 14.59
CA TRP A 5 -74.68 -64.32 14.96
C TRP A 5 -73.91 -63.01 15.10
N SER A 6 -73.23 -62.82 16.22
CA SER A 6 -72.24 -61.75 16.43
C SER A 6 -70.83 -62.37 16.38
N LEU A 7 -70.10 -62.07 15.30
CA LEU A 7 -68.64 -62.26 15.23
C LEU A 7 -67.94 -61.21 16.12
N PRO A 8 -66.85 -61.56 16.83
CA PRO A 8 -65.98 -60.56 17.43
C PRO A 8 -64.99 -60.05 16.36
N VAL A 9 -65.10 -58.77 16.01
CA VAL A 9 -64.08 -58.05 15.26
C VAL A 9 -62.98 -57.67 16.25
N HIS A 10 -61.84 -58.35 16.18
CA HIS A 10 -60.62 -57.91 16.84
C HIS A 10 -60.11 -56.64 16.15
N LEU A 11 -60.34 -55.50 16.81
CA LEU A 11 -59.75 -54.21 16.48
C LEU A 11 -58.26 -54.27 16.86
N THR A 12 -57.38 -54.51 15.90
CA THR A 12 -55.94 -54.29 16.10
C THR A 12 -55.68 -52.79 16.16
N SER A 13 -55.50 -52.28 17.38
CA SER A 13 -54.95 -50.96 17.63
C SER A 13 -53.52 -50.90 17.08
N PHE A 14 -53.35 -50.31 15.89
CA PHE A 14 -52.07 -49.74 15.50
C PHE A 14 -51.78 -48.57 16.44
N LEU A 15 -50.94 -48.82 17.44
CA LEU A 15 -50.22 -47.76 18.14
C LEU A 15 -49.30 -47.11 17.10
N LEU A 16 -49.78 -46.02 16.50
CA LEU A 16 -48.92 -45.03 15.88
C LEU A 16 -48.02 -44.48 16.99
N LEU A 17 -46.80 -45.01 17.07
CA LEU A 17 -45.66 -44.28 17.62
C LEU A 17 -45.49 -43.04 16.72
N ALA A 18 -46.23 -41.99 17.03
CA ALA A 18 -45.85 -40.64 16.64
C ALA A 18 -44.54 -40.37 17.38
N SER A 19 -43.42 -40.58 16.68
CA SER A 19 -42.18 -39.90 17.05
C SER A 19 -42.51 -38.42 17.00
N GLN A 20 -42.70 -37.82 18.17
CA GLN A 20 -42.67 -36.37 18.31
C GLN A 20 -41.24 -35.98 17.94
N SER A 21 -41.01 -35.67 16.66
CA SER A 21 -39.92 -34.78 16.30
C SER A 21 -40.21 -33.49 17.05
N VAL A 22 -39.39 -33.23 18.06
CA VAL A 22 -39.36 -31.96 18.79
C VAL A 22 -39.35 -30.86 17.74
N SER A 23 -40.44 -30.10 17.71
CA SER A 23 -40.59 -28.94 16.85
C SER A 23 -39.43 -28.00 17.11
N GLU A 24 -38.69 -27.67 16.05
CA GLU A 24 -37.88 -26.45 15.97
C GLU A 24 -38.70 -25.32 16.59
N GLU A 25 -38.28 -24.82 17.76
CA GLU A 25 -38.76 -23.53 18.23
C GLU A 25 -38.23 -22.49 17.24
N ASP A 26 -39.16 -22.12 16.36
CA ASP A 26 -39.06 -21.14 15.30
C ASP A 26 -38.69 -19.79 15.91
N PHE A 27 -37.44 -19.35 15.76
CA PHE A 27 -37.13 -17.93 15.86
C PHE A 27 -37.74 -17.27 14.60
N THR A 28 -39.06 -17.02 14.70
CA THR A 28 -39.94 -16.52 13.65
C THR A 28 -39.68 -15.08 13.24
N ASP A 29 -38.78 -14.34 13.87
CA ASP A 29 -38.44 -13.01 13.37
C ASP A 29 -37.19 -13.05 12.49
N ILE A 30 -37.48 -13.21 11.20
CA ILE A 30 -36.55 -13.42 10.09
C ILE A 30 -35.48 -12.30 10.01
N CYS A 31 -35.84 -11.09 10.44
CA CYS A 31 -35.04 -9.87 10.31
C CYS A 31 -35.02 -8.99 11.58
N GLU A 32 -35.36 -9.51 12.76
CA GLU A 32 -35.28 -8.71 14.00
C GLU A 32 -33.86 -8.17 14.24
N ASP A 33 -33.80 -6.88 14.58
CA ASP A 33 -32.58 -6.18 14.94
C ASP A 33 -32.37 -6.29 16.45
N TYR A 34 -31.51 -7.21 16.87
CA TYR A 34 -31.16 -7.38 18.29
C TYR A 34 -30.09 -6.38 18.78
N GLY A 35 -29.75 -5.36 17.98
CA GLY A 35 -28.69 -4.42 18.29
C GLY A 35 -27.30 -4.97 17.97
N THR A 36 -26.35 -4.05 17.86
CA THR A 36 -24.99 -4.33 17.40
C THR A 36 -24.06 -4.81 18.52
N ASP A 37 -23.13 -5.70 18.15
CA ASP A 37 -22.04 -6.24 18.99
C ASP A 37 -22.36 -7.45 19.88
N HIS A 38 -23.54 -8.04 19.72
CA HIS A 38 -23.92 -9.27 20.43
C HIS A 38 -24.07 -10.43 19.45
N PHE A 39 -23.39 -11.53 19.75
CA PHE A 39 -23.76 -12.81 19.18
C PHE A 39 -24.53 -13.61 20.22
N TYR A 40 -25.60 -14.25 19.76
CA TYR A 40 -26.44 -15.07 20.62
C TYR A 40 -26.03 -16.51 20.44
N VAL A 41 -25.79 -17.19 21.56
CA VAL A 41 -25.64 -18.63 21.60
C VAL A 41 -26.87 -19.20 22.28
N MET A 42 -27.61 -20.01 21.53
CA MET A 42 -28.74 -20.77 22.07
C MET A 42 -28.40 -22.24 22.00
N ASN A 43 -28.67 -22.97 23.09
CA ASN A 43 -28.42 -24.40 23.18
C ASN A 43 -29.72 -25.21 23.30
N SER A 44 -29.60 -26.54 23.25
CA SER A 44 -30.73 -27.48 23.40
C SER A 44 -31.50 -27.39 24.72
N THR A 45 -31.00 -26.65 25.72
CA THR A 45 -31.71 -26.40 26.98
C THR A 45 -32.58 -25.14 26.95
N GLY A 46 -32.65 -24.43 25.81
CA GLY A 46 -33.42 -23.19 25.64
C GLY A 46 -32.79 -21.97 26.32
N LYS A 47 -31.55 -22.10 26.84
CA LYS A 47 -30.82 -21.00 27.46
C LYS A 47 -30.15 -20.18 26.37
N SER A 48 -30.50 -18.90 26.27
CA SER A 48 -29.79 -17.91 25.47
C SER A 48 -28.80 -17.17 26.36
N ASP A 49 -27.51 -17.26 26.01
CA ASP A 49 -26.47 -16.46 26.65
C ASP A 49 -26.00 -15.39 25.65
N MET A 50 -26.12 -14.12 26.03
CA MET A 50 -25.54 -12.99 25.29
C MET A 50 -24.07 -12.90 25.67
N ILE A 51 -23.17 -13.20 24.74
CA ILE A 51 -21.73 -13.23 25.01
C ILE A 51 -21.08 -12.02 24.34
N GLU A 52 -20.42 -11.18 25.14
CA GLU A 52 -19.58 -10.10 24.61
C GLU A 52 -18.35 -10.70 23.90
N ASN A 53 -18.03 -10.13 22.73
CA ASN A 53 -17.09 -10.61 21.70
C ASN A 53 -15.62 -10.83 22.16
N LYS A 54 -15.31 -10.64 23.44
CA LYS A 54 -13.93 -10.67 23.97
C LYS A 54 -13.41 -12.07 24.34
N ASN A 55 -14.24 -13.11 24.25
CA ASN A 55 -13.86 -14.50 24.59
C ASN A 55 -14.32 -15.55 23.54
N ALA A 56 -14.64 -15.14 22.32
CA ALA A 56 -15.28 -16.01 21.33
C ALA A 56 -14.35 -17.14 20.84
N GLU A 57 -14.82 -18.39 20.92
CA GLU A 57 -14.14 -19.58 20.37
C GLU A 57 -14.28 -19.69 18.83
N HIS A 58 -14.84 -18.66 18.20
CA HIS A 58 -15.05 -18.54 16.76
C HIS A 58 -14.91 -17.09 16.30
N THR A 59 -14.54 -16.90 15.04
CA THR A 59 -14.47 -15.61 14.38
C THR A 59 -15.38 -15.62 13.16
N VAL A 60 -16.17 -14.55 13.00
CA VAL A 60 -17.03 -14.33 11.84
C VAL A 60 -16.79 -12.91 11.36
N SER A 61 -16.56 -12.74 10.05
CA SER A 61 -16.29 -11.46 9.43
C SER A 61 -17.03 -11.37 8.11
N CYS A 62 -17.68 -10.24 7.85
CA CYS A 62 -18.36 -9.97 6.60
C CYS A 62 -17.92 -8.60 6.06
N LEU A 63 -17.77 -8.51 4.74
CA LEU A 63 -17.37 -7.31 4.00
C LEU A 63 -18.33 -7.11 2.84
N LEU A 64 -18.82 -5.89 2.67
CA LEU A 64 -19.67 -5.48 1.56
C LEU A 64 -18.88 -4.55 0.64
N TYR A 65 -18.64 -5.00 -0.59
CA TYR A 65 -17.92 -4.25 -1.61
C TYR A 65 -18.85 -3.39 -2.46
N GLN A 66 -18.27 -2.41 -3.16
CA GLN A 66 -18.99 -1.52 -4.07
C GLN A 66 -19.60 -2.21 -5.29
N THR A 67 -19.10 -3.40 -5.61
CA THR A 67 -19.61 -4.29 -6.66
C THR A 67 -20.89 -5.01 -6.24
N ASP A 68 -21.53 -4.59 -5.14
CA ASP A 68 -22.70 -5.24 -4.55
C ASP A 68 -22.41 -6.68 -4.07
N GLU A 69 -21.12 -7.02 -3.88
CA GLU A 69 -20.68 -8.32 -3.38
C GLU A 69 -20.53 -8.30 -1.87
N LEU A 70 -21.29 -9.14 -1.18
CA LEU A 70 -21.15 -9.46 0.23
C LEU A 70 -20.29 -10.71 0.36
N ASN A 71 -19.12 -10.59 0.99
CA ASN A 71 -18.21 -11.69 1.27
C ASN A 71 -18.15 -11.91 2.78
N CYS A 72 -18.57 -13.08 3.24
CA CYS A 72 -18.53 -13.49 4.63
C CYS A 72 -17.57 -14.66 4.81
N SER A 73 -16.78 -14.63 5.87
CA SER A 73 -15.84 -15.67 6.26
C SER A 73 -16.01 -16.03 7.72
N TRP A 74 -15.73 -17.28 8.06
CA TRP A 74 -15.85 -17.77 9.43
C TRP A 74 -14.78 -18.80 9.76
N SER A 75 -14.47 -18.92 11.05
CA SER A 75 -13.56 -19.92 11.59
C SER A 75 -13.95 -20.27 13.02
N PHE A 76 -14.27 -21.54 13.28
CA PHE A 76 -14.58 -22.04 14.62
C PHE A 76 -13.39 -22.83 15.17
N HIS A 77 -12.76 -22.38 16.27
CA HIS A 77 -11.48 -22.94 16.74
C HIS A 77 -11.62 -24.24 17.55
N ARG A 78 -12.75 -24.49 18.24
CA ARG A 78 -12.90 -25.65 19.15
C ARG A 78 -14.20 -26.49 19.09
N PRO A 79 -14.82 -26.78 17.94
CA PRO A 79 -15.94 -27.73 17.93
C PRO A 79 -15.48 -29.19 17.94
N LYS A 80 -16.23 -30.06 18.63
CA LYS A 80 -16.07 -31.54 18.62
C LYS A 80 -16.07 -32.04 17.16
N LYS A 81 -15.26 -33.05 16.85
CA LYS A 81 -14.97 -33.51 15.47
C LYS A 81 -16.17 -34.03 14.66
N GLU A 82 -17.32 -34.21 15.29
CA GLU A 82 -18.51 -34.85 14.69
C GLU A 82 -19.70 -33.90 14.53
N MET A 83 -19.50 -32.59 14.75
CA MET A 83 -20.58 -31.61 14.69
C MET A 83 -20.91 -31.25 13.23
N VAL A 84 -22.16 -31.45 12.82
CA VAL A 84 -22.65 -31.04 11.49
C VAL A 84 -23.11 -29.58 11.60
N MET A 85 -22.62 -28.75 10.69
CA MET A 85 -22.89 -27.32 10.71
C MET A 85 -23.70 -26.90 9.50
N SER A 86 -24.69 -26.05 9.70
CA SER A 86 -25.46 -25.42 8.62
C SER A 86 -25.40 -23.91 8.77
N LEU A 87 -25.40 -23.21 7.65
CA LEU A 87 -25.31 -21.76 7.56
C LEU A 87 -26.57 -21.22 6.89
N SER A 88 -27.22 -20.24 7.52
CA SER A 88 -28.26 -19.42 6.92
C SER A 88 -27.82 -17.97 6.94
N ILE A 89 -27.76 -17.34 5.76
CA ILE A 89 -27.48 -15.92 5.59
C ILE A 89 -28.77 -15.25 5.16
N ARG A 90 -29.17 -14.21 5.87
CA ARG A 90 -30.38 -13.41 5.59
C ARG A 90 -29.98 -11.96 5.41
N VAL A 91 -30.34 -11.39 4.28
CA VAL A 91 -30.17 -9.97 3.97
C VAL A 91 -31.50 -9.29 4.24
N CYS A 92 -31.49 -8.29 5.10
CA CYS A 92 -32.69 -7.63 5.59
C CYS A 92 -32.69 -6.15 5.24
N ASN A 93 -33.89 -5.63 5.00
CA ASN A 93 -34.21 -4.23 4.88
C ASN A 93 -35.15 -3.87 6.03
N TYR A 94 -34.60 -3.47 7.18
CA TYR A 94 -35.37 -3.43 8.42
C TYR A 94 -36.04 -4.80 8.64
N GLU A 95 -37.36 -4.86 8.79
CA GLU A 95 -38.09 -6.11 9.02
C GLU A 95 -38.31 -6.95 7.74
N GLU A 96 -38.03 -6.40 6.55
CA GLU A 96 -38.29 -7.08 5.27
C GLU A 96 -37.09 -7.94 4.83
N LEU A 97 -37.35 -9.22 4.55
CA LEU A 97 -36.36 -10.13 3.98
C LEU A 97 -36.13 -9.82 2.49
N VAL A 98 -34.92 -9.36 2.15
CA VAL A 98 -34.52 -9.07 0.76
C VAL A 98 -34.01 -10.31 0.05
N ASN A 99 -33.17 -11.09 0.74
CA ASN A 99 -32.56 -12.29 0.18
C ASN A 99 -32.20 -13.27 1.31
N SER A 100 -32.29 -14.57 1.05
CA SER A 100 -31.84 -15.59 2.00
C SER A 100 -31.19 -16.75 1.28
N ILE A 101 -30.15 -17.31 1.91
CA ILE A 101 -29.46 -18.49 1.43
C ILE A 101 -29.22 -19.41 2.61
N THR A 102 -29.50 -20.69 2.42
CA THR A 102 -29.22 -21.73 3.41
C THR A 102 -28.36 -22.81 2.80
N HIS A 103 -27.19 -23.05 3.39
CA HIS A 103 -26.29 -24.13 3.06
C HIS A 103 -26.32 -25.19 4.16
N LYS A 104 -26.67 -26.42 3.77
CA LYS A 104 -26.59 -27.58 4.66
C LYS A 104 -25.16 -28.11 4.64
N SER A 105 -24.62 -28.47 5.81
CA SER A 105 -23.30 -29.09 5.95
C SER A 105 -22.14 -28.22 5.43
N VAL A 106 -21.91 -27.07 6.06
CA VAL A 106 -20.73 -26.22 5.80
C VAL A 106 -19.51 -26.67 6.59
N GLU A 107 -18.34 -26.42 6.03
CA GLU A 107 -17.08 -26.61 6.75
C GLU A 107 -16.91 -25.59 7.88
N ARG A 108 -16.13 -25.98 8.87
CA ARG A 108 -15.80 -25.19 10.07
C ARG A 108 -15.12 -23.86 9.76
N THR A 109 -14.28 -23.87 8.74
CA THR A 109 -13.62 -22.69 8.22
C THR A 109 -14.06 -22.57 6.78
N GLY A 110 -14.64 -21.43 6.45
CA GLY A 110 -15.24 -21.26 5.15
C GLY A 110 -15.43 -19.79 4.81
N SER A 111 -15.81 -19.58 3.56
CA SER A 111 -16.17 -18.27 3.05
C SER A 111 -17.32 -18.42 2.06
N PHE A 112 -18.11 -17.37 1.94
CA PHE A 112 -19.23 -17.30 1.04
C PHE A 112 -19.36 -15.90 0.47
N SER A 113 -19.48 -15.81 -0.85
CA SER A 113 -19.75 -14.57 -1.57
C SER A 113 -21.15 -14.60 -2.16
N LEU A 114 -21.88 -13.49 -2.04
CA LEU A 114 -23.20 -13.28 -2.60
C LEU A 114 -23.31 -11.90 -3.23
N ILE A 115 -23.91 -11.82 -4.41
CA ILE A 115 -24.31 -10.53 -4.98
C ILE A 115 -25.66 -10.12 -4.38
N VAL A 116 -25.69 -8.96 -3.75
CA VAL A 116 -26.82 -8.42 -3.00
C VAL A 116 -27.12 -7.02 -3.48
N LYS A 117 -28.40 -6.67 -3.69
CA LYS A 117 -28.77 -5.28 -4.01
C LYS A 117 -28.49 -4.38 -2.80
N SER A 118 -27.29 -3.79 -2.73
CA SER A 118 -26.81 -3.07 -1.55
C SER A 118 -27.72 -1.89 -1.17
N LYS A 119 -28.36 -1.26 -2.16
CA LYS A 119 -29.23 -0.09 -1.94
C LYS A 119 -30.42 -0.37 -1.04
N SER A 120 -30.95 -1.59 -1.06
CA SER A 120 -32.11 -2.00 -0.24
C SER A 120 -31.70 -2.79 1.00
N MET A 121 -30.41 -2.95 1.28
CA MET A 121 -29.93 -3.66 2.46
C MET A 121 -29.69 -2.68 3.60
N GLU A 122 -30.12 -3.03 4.81
CA GLU A 122 -29.81 -2.31 6.05
C GLU A 122 -28.93 -3.15 6.97
N HIS A 123 -29.20 -4.45 7.10
CA HIS A 123 -28.41 -5.39 7.91
C HIS A 123 -28.35 -6.79 7.30
N VAL A 124 -27.40 -7.59 7.77
CA VAL A 124 -27.23 -9.00 7.40
C VAL A 124 -27.16 -9.83 8.67
N ASN A 125 -27.97 -10.87 8.72
CA ASN A 125 -28.04 -11.83 9.79
C ASN A 125 -27.44 -13.16 9.33
N LEU A 126 -26.46 -13.66 10.08
CA LEU A 126 -25.84 -14.97 9.88
C LEU A 126 -26.23 -15.87 11.03
N SER A 127 -26.86 -16.99 10.72
CA SER A 127 -27.15 -18.05 11.69
C SER A 127 -26.40 -19.32 11.32
N PHE A 128 -25.72 -19.86 12.32
CA PHE A 128 -24.92 -21.06 12.24
C PHE A 128 -25.53 -22.09 13.18
N ASN A 129 -26.23 -23.07 12.62
CA ASN A 129 -26.79 -24.16 13.42
C ASN A 129 -25.82 -25.33 13.39
N ALA A 130 -25.22 -25.59 14.55
CA ALA A 130 -24.31 -26.69 14.79
C ALA A 130 -25.03 -27.75 15.62
N SER A 131 -25.17 -28.95 15.08
CA SER A 131 -25.80 -30.07 15.75
C SER A 131 -24.79 -31.19 16.00
N LEU A 132 -24.86 -31.77 17.20
CA LEU A 132 -24.14 -32.97 17.60
C LEU A 132 -25.11 -33.89 18.31
N GLN A 133 -25.51 -34.97 17.64
CA GLN A 133 -26.45 -35.95 18.20
C GLN A 133 -27.78 -35.27 18.61
N ASP A 134 -28.11 -35.20 19.89
CA ASP A 134 -29.33 -34.58 20.43
C ASP A 134 -29.10 -33.16 21.00
N GLU A 135 -27.86 -32.67 20.95
CA GLU A 135 -27.51 -31.30 21.34
C GLU A 135 -27.36 -30.43 20.10
N TRP A 136 -28.02 -29.27 20.09
CA TRP A 136 -27.87 -28.27 19.06
C TRP A 136 -27.42 -26.95 19.67
N THR A 137 -26.67 -26.17 18.89
CA THR A 137 -26.23 -24.84 19.25
C THR A 137 -26.36 -23.93 18.04
N VAL A 138 -27.08 -22.82 18.19
CA VAL A 138 -27.18 -21.79 17.16
C VAL A 138 -26.31 -20.61 17.54
N TYR A 139 -25.38 -20.24 16.66
CA TYR A 139 -24.62 -18.99 16.74
C TYR A 139 -25.25 -17.98 15.80
N TYR A 140 -25.68 -16.85 16.33
CA TYR A 140 -26.33 -15.78 15.57
C TYR A 140 -25.45 -14.53 15.56
N HIS A 141 -25.22 -13.95 14.38
CA HIS A 141 -24.50 -12.69 14.20
C HIS A 141 -25.33 -11.72 13.35
N SER A 142 -25.48 -10.48 13.82
CA SER A 142 -26.12 -9.40 13.06
C SER A 142 -25.10 -8.31 12.76
N PHE A 143 -25.10 -7.84 11.52
CA PHE A 143 -24.20 -6.78 11.06
C PHE A 143 -24.96 -5.71 10.30
N GLU A 144 -24.85 -4.46 10.77
CA GLU A 144 -25.31 -3.29 10.03
C GLU A 144 -24.47 -3.06 8.76
N LYS A 145 -25.13 -2.63 7.68
CA LYS A 145 -24.49 -2.29 6.41
C LYS A 145 -23.32 -1.32 6.57
N LYS A 146 -23.43 -0.32 7.43
CA LYS A 146 -22.36 0.68 7.64
C LYS A 146 -21.08 0.06 8.20
N ARG A 147 -21.18 -0.99 9.02
CA ARG A 147 -20.04 -1.73 9.58
C ARG A 147 -19.42 -2.70 8.59
N LEU A 148 -20.20 -3.19 7.64
CA LEU A 148 -19.76 -4.12 6.60
C LEU A 148 -19.13 -3.42 5.39
N THR A 149 -19.57 -2.19 5.09
CA THR A 149 -19.24 -1.51 3.85
C THR A 149 -17.76 -1.15 3.77
N VAL A 150 -17.09 -1.67 2.74
CA VAL A 150 -15.73 -1.30 2.38
C VAL A 150 -15.78 -0.04 1.51
N LEU A 151 -15.16 1.04 1.98
CA LEU A 151 -15.11 2.32 1.28
C LEU A 151 -14.17 2.26 0.05
N PRO A 152 -14.37 3.14 -0.95
CA PRO A 152 -13.43 3.25 -2.06
C PRO A 152 -12.10 3.82 -1.59
N SER A 153 -11.01 3.45 -2.26
CA SER A 153 -9.73 4.12 -2.06
C SER A 153 -9.82 5.60 -2.45
N PRO A 154 -9.28 6.53 -1.64
CA PRO A 154 -9.26 7.96 -1.98
C PRO A 154 -8.39 8.27 -3.21
N ASN A 155 -8.80 9.27 -3.98
CA ASN A 155 -7.99 9.84 -5.07
C ASN A 155 -6.99 10.83 -4.48
N VAL A 156 -5.72 10.47 -4.47
CA VAL A 156 -4.64 11.29 -3.90
C VAL A 156 -3.99 12.14 -4.98
N SER A 157 -3.71 13.39 -4.63
CA SER A 157 -2.97 14.35 -5.42
C SER A 157 -1.95 15.06 -4.54
N ALA A 158 -0.82 15.46 -5.12
CA ALA A 158 0.15 16.27 -4.39
C ALA A 158 0.91 17.22 -5.30
N LEU A 159 1.35 18.33 -4.72
CA LEU A 159 2.16 19.35 -5.38
C LEU A 159 3.19 19.93 -4.40
N ILE A 160 4.33 20.36 -4.93
CA ILE A 160 5.33 21.08 -4.14
C ILE A 160 5.16 22.57 -4.39
N LYS A 161 4.88 23.32 -3.33
CA LYS A 161 4.72 24.78 -3.36
C LYS A 161 5.47 25.40 -2.18
N ASP A 162 6.30 26.40 -2.48
CA ASP A 162 7.07 27.16 -1.49
C ASP A 162 7.93 26.29 -0.56
N GLY A 163 8.45 25.15 -1.05
CA GLY A 163 9.25 24.20 -0.25
C GLY A 163 8.43 23.26 0.64
N HIS A 164 7.09 23.25 0.48
CA HIS A 164 6.17 22.37 1.18
C HIS A 164 5.51 21.40 0.20
N LEU A 165 5.29 20.16 0.64
CA LEU A 165 4.53 19.16 -0.12
C LEU A 165 3.07 19.24 0.34
N GLN A 166 2.22 19.81 -0.51
CA GLN A 166 0.78 19.89 -0.29
C GLN A 166 0.14 18.64 -0.86
N ILE A 167 -0.51 17.86 0.00
CA ILE A 167 -1.18 16.61 -0.34
C ILE A 167 -2.68 16.84 -0.14
N SER A 168 -3.48 16.50 -1.13
CA SER A 168 -4.94 16.59 -1.07
C SER A 168 -5.58 15.33 -1.63
N TRP A 169 -6.69 14.92 -1.04
CA TRP A 169 -7.41 13.72 -1.44
C TRP A 169 -8.92 13.93 -1.47
N GLU A 170 -9.58 13.15 -2.32
CA GLU A 170 -11.03 13.15 -2.48
C GLU A 170 -11.56 11.71 -2.38
N ILE A 171 -12.73 11.53 -1.75
CA ILE A 171 -13.43 10.24 -1.71
C ILE A 171 -14.52 10.23 -2.79
N PRO A 172 -14.43 9.34 -3.79
CA PRO A 172 -15.51 9.19 -4.78
C PRO A 172 -16.83 8.83 -4.11
N GLY A 173 -17.87 9.62 -4.38
CA GLY A 173 -19.22 9.35 -3.86
C GLY A 173 -19.35 9.51 -2.35
N MET A 174 -18.67 10.50 -1.77
CA MET A 174 -18.83 10.87 -0.36
C MET A 174 -20.31 11.13 -0.01
N GLN A 175 -20.86 10.36 0.93
CA GLN A 175 -22.27 10.44 1.35
C GLN A 175 -22.44 11.09 2.73
N HIS A 176 -21.37 11.13 3.53
CA HIS A 176 -21.38 11.63 4.90
C HIS A 176 -20.47 12.86 5.03
N PRO A 177 -20.59 13.65 6.11
CA PRO A 177 -19.66 14.74 6.37
C PRO A 177 -18.21 14.24 6.53
N GLU A 178 -17.23 15.08 6.23
CA GLU A 178 -15.79 14.73 6.26
C GLU A 178 -15.36 14.07 7.59
N ARG A 179 -15.90 14.54 8.72
CA ARG A 179 -15.64 14.00 10.07
C ARG A 179 -15.97 12.51 10.24
N CYS A 180 -16.76 11.93 9.34
CA CYS A 180 -17.10 10.51 9.35
C CYS A 180 -16.05 9.63 8.66
N TYR A 181 -14.94 10.20 8.21
CA TYR A 181 -13.91 9.45 7.50
C TYR A 181 -12.58 9.54 8.23
N ASP A 182 -12.00 8.38 8.44
CA ASP A 182 -10.60 8.24 8.81
C ASP A 182 -9.80 7.85 7.58
N PHE A 183 -8.58 8.36 7.52
CA PHE A 183 -7.66 8.16 6.43
C PHE A 183 -6.31 7.74 6.95
N GLN A 184 -5.62 6.94 6.15
CA GLN A 184 -4.25 6.58 6.40
C GLN A 184 -3.42 6.84 5.15
N LEU A 185 -2.43 7.71 5.29
CA LEU A 185 -1.49 8.12 4.24
C LEU A 185 -0.16 7.41 4.45
N ASP A 186 0.28 6.69 3.44
CA ASP A 186 1.62 6.12 3.38
C ASP A 186 2.44 6.83 2.30
N MET A 187 3.63 7.27 2.69
CA MET A 187 4.58 8.00 1.85
C MET A 187 5.81 7.16 1.50
N GLY A 188 5.83 5.87 1.84
CA GLY A 188 6.91 4.92 1.53
C GLY A 188 8.19 5.09 2.35
N ASP A 189 8.52 6.33 2.73
CA ASP A 189 9.77 6.67 3.42
C ASP A 189 9.64 6.63 4.95
N GLN A 190 8.42 6.49 5.46
CA GLN A 190 8.13 6.47 6.90
C GLN A 190 7.85 5.04 7.36
N GLU A 191 8.38 4.70 8.53
CA GLU A 191 8.15 3.40 9.18
C GLU A 191 6.67 3.15 9.47
N ASN A 192 5.91 4.22 9.74
CA ASN A 192 4.48 4.15 10.03
C ASN A 192 3.67 5.13 9.16
N PRO A 193 2.53 4.68 8.59
CA PRO A 193 1.61 5.57 7.91
C PRO A 193 1.01 6.64 8.85
N LYS A 194 0.70 7.82 8.31
CA LYS A 194 0.06 8.91 9.04
C LYS A 194 -1.46 8.76 9.02
N ASN A 195 -2.10 8.95 10.17
CA ASN A 195 -3.55 8.88 10.29
C ASN A 195 -4.16 10.28 10.33
N PHE A 196 -5.28 10.46 9.64
CA PHE A 196 -6.04 11.71 9.61
C PHE A 196 -7.54 11.41 9.80
N THR A 197 -8.25 12.27 10.51
CA THR A 197 -9.70 12.18 10.69
C THR A 197 -10.31 13.52 10.29
N GLY A 198 -11.35 13.49 9.45
CA GLY A 198 -12.08 14.70 9.07
C GLY A 198 -11.24 15.76 8.37
N LYS A 199 -10.23 15.34 7.60
CA LYS A 199 -9.37 16.21 6.80
C LYS A 199 -9.26 15.67 5.39
N LEU A 200 -9.26 16.57 4.41
CA LEU A 200 -9.07 16.25 2.99
C LEU A 200 -7.72 16.74 2.43
N SER A 201 -6.91 17.40 3.26
CA SER A 201 -5.59 17.85 2.87
C SER A 201 -4.63 17.85 4.05
N HIS A 202 -3.36 17.75 3.71
CA HIS A 202 -2.25 17.80 4.64
C HIS A 202 -1.02 18.41 3.97
N THR A 203 -0.23 19.14 4.75
CA THR A 203 1.01 19.76 4.26
C THR A 203 2.21 19.19 5.01
N GLU A 204 3.11 18.55 4.27
CA GLU A 204 4.42 18.15 4.79
C GLU A 204 5.41 19.31 4.64
N PRO A 205 6.06 19.76 5.73
CA PRO A 205 7.10 20.76 5.67
C PRO A 205 8.41 20.19 5.10
N ASN A 206 9.27 21.09 4.61
CA ASN A 206 10.62 20.75 4.15
C ASN A 206 10.65 19.67 3.06
N ALA A 207 9.81 19.84 2.04
CA ALA A 207 9.79 18.93 0.91
C ALA A 207 11.03 19.14 0.03
N ASP A 208 11.77 18.07 -0.22
CA ASP A 208 12.90 18.05 -1.14
C ASP A 208 12.38 17.95 -2.58
N PRO A 209 12.52 19.02 -3.41
CA PRO A 209 12.08 18.99 -4.81
C PRO A 209 12.90 18.04 -5.68
N SER A 210 14.02 17.53 -5.17
CA SER A 210 14.89 16.57 -5.84
C SER A 210 14.49 15.12 -5.57
N PHE A 211 13.56 14.88 -4.65
CA PHE A 211 13.04 13.56 -4.29
C PHE A 211 11.81 13.17 -5.12
N THR A 212 11.56 11.87 -5.24
CA THR A 212 10.36 11.34 -5.91
C THR A 212 9.42 10.79 -4.85
N TYR A 213 8.28 11.46 -4.63
CA TYR A 213 7.33 11.07 -3.61
C TYR A 213 6.37 10.00 -4.12
N ARG A 214 6.21 8.92 -3.36
CA ARG A 214 5.26 7.82 -3.66
C ARG A 214 4.20 7.78 -2.57
N LEU A 215 2.99 8.21 -2.92
CA LEU A 215 1.89 8.36 -1.99
C LEU A 215 0.84 7.29 -2.27
N ARG A 216 0.36 6.61 -1.24
CA ARG A 216 -0.84 5.78 -1.30
C ARG A 216 -1.71 6.05 -0.09
N MET A 217 -3.01 5.88 -0.26
CA MET A 217 -3.96 6.19 0.80
C MET A 217 -5.07 5.15 0.86
N ARG A 218 -5.57 4.91 2.06
CA ARG A 218 -6.77 4.13 2.32
C ARG A 218 -7.68 4.85 3.28
N THR A 219 -8.93 4.46 3.33
CA THR A 219 -9.95 5.10 4.17
C THR A 219 -10.83 4.07 4.85
N LYS A 220 -11.39 4.42 6.00
CA LYS A 220 -12.47 3.69 6.67
C LYS A 220 -13.51 4.67 7.16
N MET A 221 -14.69 4.18 7.53
CA MET A 221 -15.61 4.99 8.31
C MET A 221 -14.99 5.25 9.68
N SER A 222 -15.06 6.49 10.13
CA SER A 222 -14.63 6.87 11.46
C SER A 222 -15.53 6.23 12.51
N ASP A 223 -14.95 5.88 13.64
CA ASP A 223 -15.67 5.28 14.77
C ASP A 223 -16.74 6.24 15.34
N LEU A 224 -16.68 7.53 14.99
CA LEU A 224 -17.72 8.54 15.24
C LEU A 224 -19.04 8.28 14.50
N CYS A 225 -19.01 7.56 13.38
CA CYS A 225 -20.17 7.38 12.50
C CYS A 225 -20.50 5.91 12.21
N ALA A 226 -19.52 5.01 12.33
CA ALA A 226 -19.76 3.57 12.37
C ALA A 226 -18.67 2.88 13.19
N GLU A 227 -19.07 2.19 14.26
CA GLU A 227 -18.15 1.46 15.10
C GLU A 227 -17.60 0.22 14.36
N TYR A 228 -16.29 0.01 14.38
CA TYR A 228 -15.64 -1.16 13.76
C TYR A 228 -15.80 -1.28 12.23
N SER A 229 -15.67 -0.17 11.50
CA SER A 229 -15.64 -0.20 10.02
C SER A 229 -14.30 -0.75 9.47
N PRO A 230 -14.34 -1.58 8.41
CA PRO A 230 -13.13 -2.09 7.76
C PRO A 230 -12.38 -0.99 7.01
N TRP A 231 -11.05 -1.14 6.95
CA TRP A 231 -10.22 -0.35 6.05
C TRP A 231 -10.44 -0.74 4.61
N SER A 232 -10.47 0.26 3.72
CA SER A 232 -10.35 0.03 2.28
C SER A 232 -8.99 -0.61 1.97
N GLU A 233 -8.94 -1.24 0.80
CA GLU A 233 -7.66 -1.54 0.17
C GLU A 233 -6.85 -0.26 -0.04
N TRP A 234 -5.53 -0.42 -0.10
CA TRP A 234 -4.65 0.68 -0.46
C TRP A 234 -4.95 1.15 -1.88
N GLY A 235 -5.14 2.46 -2.03
CA GLY A 235 -5.31 3.09 -3.33
C GLY A 235 -4.06 2.96 -4.21
N PRO A 236 -4.22 3.28 -5.51
CA PRO A 236 -3.10 3.29 -6.44
C PRO A 236 -2.01 4.26 -5.95
N ILE A 237 -0.76 3.92 -6.23
CA ILE A 237 0.38 4.75 -5.84
C ILE A 237 0.41 5.99 -6.75
N PHE A 238 0.18 7.16 -6.18
CA PHE A 238 0.45 8.44 -6.81
C PHE A 238 1.94 8.73 -6.72
N THR A 239 2.58 9.00 -7.86
CA THR A 239 4.01 9.33 -7.90
C THR A 239 4.18 10.77 -8.33
N LEU A 240 4.75 11.59 -7.45
CA LEU A 240 5.19 12.94 -7.81
C LEU A 240 6.64 12.86 -8.24
N GLU A 241 6.86 12.99 -9.55
CA GLU A 241 8.20 12.93 -10.11
C GLU A 241 9.06 14.12 -9.68
N LYS A 242 10.34 13.85 -9.49
CA LYS A 242 11.37 14.86 -9.32
C LYS A 242 11.29 15.88 -10.46
N ALA A 243 11.25 17.15 -10.09
CA ALA A 243 11.47 18.21 -11.06
C ALA A 243 12.95 18.17 -11.47
N ASN A 244 13.26 17.52 -12.60
CA ASN A 244 14.57 17.58 -13.25
C ASN A 244 14.80 18.98 -13.83
N LYS A 245 14.95 19.97 -12.96
CA LYS A 245 15.39 21.31 -13.34
C LYS A 245 16.89 21.23 -13.57
N ILE A 246 17.27 21.04 -14.84
CA ILE A 246 18.66 21.24 -15.25
C ILE A 246 19.02 22.68 -14.85
N SER A 247 20.00 22.82 -13.94
CA SER A 247 20.34 24.14 -13.43
C SER A 247 20.79 25.04 -14.59
N PRO A 248 20.41 26.33 -14.61
CA PRO A 248 20.83 27.26 -15.66
C PRO A 248 22.35 27.30 -15.82
N ARG A 249 23.09 27.11 -14.73
CA ARG A 249 24.56 27.00 -14.73
C ARG A 249 25.05 25.79 -15.53
N VAL A 250 24.44 24.63 -15.37
CA VAL A 250 24.77 23.43 -16.15
C VAL A 250 24.44 23.63 -17.62
N ILE A 251 23.32 24.28 -17.94
CA ILE A 251 22.97 24.64 -19.33
C ILE A 251 24.06 25.54 -19.93
N VAL A 252 24.44 26.61 -19.24
CA VAL A 252 25.52 27.51 -19.67
C VAL A 252 26.84 26.75 -19.83
N LEU A 253 27.19 25.87 -18.90
CA LEU A 253 28.43 25.09 -18.97
C LEU A 253 28.46 24.14 -20.17
N ILE A 254 27.33 23.53 -20.54
CA ILE A 254 27.21 22.70 -21.73
C ILE A 254 27.32 23.57 -22.99
N PHE A 255 26.58 24.68 -23.05
CA PHE A 255 26.55 25.56 -24.24
C PHE A 255 27.89 26.26 -24.51
N PHE A 256 28.66 26.63 -23.50
CA PHE A 256 29.94 27.31 -23.69
C PHE A 256 31.13 26.34 -23.56
N GLY A 257 31.06 25.38 -22.65
CA GLY A 257 32.15 24.43 -22.40
C GLY A 257 32.34 23.43 -23.55
N VAL A 258 31.24 22.90 -24.11
CA VAL A 258 31.36 21.94 -25.22
C VAL A 258 32.00 22.58 -26.45
N PRO A 259 31.57 23.75 -26.97
CA PRO A 259 32.23 24.37 -28.11
C PRO A 259 33.68 24.77 -27.83
N MET A 260 33.99 25.30 -26.64
CA MET A 260 35.34 25.72 -26.29
C MET A 260 36.37 24.58 -26.28
N ILE A 261 35.93 23.35 -26.00
CA ILE A 261 36.79 22.16 -26.05
C ILE A 261 36.76 21.51 -27.44
N LEU A 262 35.60 21.45 -28.09
CA LEU A 262 35.46 20.81 -29.40
C LEU A 262 36.22 21.56 -30.50
N LEU A 263 36.22 22.90 -30.44
CA LEU A 263 36.84 23.76 -31.44
C LEU A 263 38.38 23.57 -31.53
N PRO A 264 39.17 23.65 -30.45
CA PRO A 264 40.60 23.41 -30.51
C PRO A 264 40.94 21.97 -30.90
N VAL A 265 40.16 20.98 -30.46
CA VAL A 265 40.36 19.57 -30.88
C VAL A 265 40.18 19.43 -32.40
N LEU A 266 39.12 20.01 -32.97
CA LEU A 266 38.90 20.03 -34.42
C LEU A 266 40.03 20.76 -35.16
N LEU A 267 40.50 21.89 -34.63
CA LEU A 267 41.61 22.65 -35.21
C LEU A 267 42.93 21.86 -35.17
N LEU A 268 43.23 21.17 -34.07
CA LEU A 268 44.42 20.31 -33.94
C LEU A 268 44.38 19.14 -34.92
N LEU A 269 43.24 18.47 -35.05
CA LEU A 269 43.04 17.39 -36.03
C LEU A 269 43.21 17.89 -37.47
N ARG A 270 42.68 19.08 -37.77
CA ARG A 270 42.85 19.72 -39.08
C ARG A 270 44.31 20.09 -39.35
N HIS A 271 45.00 20.65 -38.36
CA HIS A 271 46.41 20.99 -38.45
C HIS A 271 47.27 19.74 -38.69
N GLN A 272 47.04 18.65 -37.96
CA GLN A 272 47.76 17.38 -38.17
C GLN A 272 47.53 16.78 -39.57
N ARG A 273 46.33 16.94 -40.14
CA ARG A 273 46.05 16.50 -41.51
C ARG A 273 46.74 17.40 -42.54
N LEU A 274 46.71 18.72 -42.34
CA LEU A 274 47.36 19.69 -43.22
C LEU A 274 48.89 19.57 -43.17
N SER A 275 49.49 19.38 -41.98
CA SER A 275 50.94 19.23 -41.86
C SER A 275 51.45 17.99 -42.57
N LYS A 276 50.71 16.86 -42.53
CA LYS A 276 51.02 15.66 -43.31
C LYS A 276 50.89 15.85 -44.83
N LEU A 277 50.06 16.81 -45.27
CA LEU A 277 49.88 17.12 -46.69
C LEU A 277 50.96 18.09 -47.21
N LEU A 278 51.27 19.15 -46.45
CA LEU A 278 52.28 20.15 -46.83
C LEU A 278 53.72 19.64 -46.63
N PHE A 279 53.94 18.81 -45.63
CA PHE A 279 55.22 18.17 -45.36
C PHE A 279 55.07 16.65 -45.46
N PRO A 280 54.97 16.10 -46.69
CA PRO A 280 55.00 14.67 -46.86
C PRO A 280 56.30 14.13 -46.23
N PRO A 281 56.28 12.93 -45.63
CA PRO A 281 57.47 12.35 -45.03
C PRO A 281 58.58 12.32 -46.08
N ILE A 282 59.71 12.95 -45.77
CA ILE A 282 60.85 13.06 -46.68
C ILE A 282 61.23 11.62 -47.10
N PRO A 283 61.21 11.31 -48.41
CA PRO A 283 61.52 9.96 -48.87
C PRO A 283 62.93 9.59 -48.40
N ARG A 284 63.04 8.47 -47.67
CA ARG A 284 64.34 8.02 -47.15
C ARG A 284 65.28 7.80 -48.35
N PRO A 285 66.53 8.28 -48.28
CA PRO A 285 67.48 8.08 -49.36
C PRO A 285 67.72 6.56 -49.56
N PRO A 286 67.85 6.10 -50.82
CA PRO A 286 68.16 4.72 -51.13
C PRO A 286 69.42 4.27 -50.39
N GLN A 287 69.45 3.03 -49.87
CA GLN A 287 70.56 2.50 -49.04
C GLN A 287 71.95 2.72 -49.66
N LYS A 288 72.07 2.70 -51.00
CA LYS A 288 73.32 2.95 -51.72
C LYS A 288 73.95 4.33 -51.46
N TYR A 289 73.17 5.33 -51.04
CA TYR A 289 73.66 6.68 -50.74
C TYR A 289 73.83 6.96 -49.24
N GLN A 290 73.27 6.12 -48.35
CA GLN A 290 73.45 6.27 -46.90
C GLN A 290 74.93 6.12 -46.52
N TYR A 291 75.63 5.15 -47.13
CA TYR A 291 77.05 4.90 -46.91
C TYR A 291 77.95 6.09 -47.32
N PHE A 292 77.53 6.93 -48.27
CA PHE A 292 78.30 8.10 -48.72
C PHE A 292 78.08 9.33 -47.85
N LEU A 293 76.88 9.47 -47.27
CA LEU A 293 76.54 10.56 -46.37
C LEU A 293 77.18 10.37 -44.99
N GLU A 294 77.24 9.14 -44.50
CA GLU A 294 77.84 8.81 -43.20
C GLU A 294 79.39 8.89 -43.22
N LYS A 295 80.00 8.77 -44.41
CA LYS A 295 81.47 8.80 -44.56
C LYS A 295 82.07 10.19 -44.77
N ASN A 296 81.26 11.22 -45.07
CA ASN A 296 81.73 12.57 -45.36
C ASN A 296 81.26 13.62 -44.36
N ASP A 297 80.94 13.22 -43.12
CA ASP A 297 80.58 14.18 -42.08
C ASP A 297 81.85 14.83 -41.47
N PRO A 298 82.14 16.13 -41.70
CA PRO A 298 83.25 16.83 -41.07
C PRO A 298 82.87 17.37 -39.68
N LEU A 299 81.67 17.05 -39.16
CA LEU A 299 81.13 17.61 -37.92
C LEU A 299 81.15 16.65 -36.72
N SER A 300 82.01 15.62 -36.73
CA SER A 300 82.45 14.99 -35.48
C SER A 300 83.46 15.89 -34.74
N PHE A 301 83.09 17.15 -34.51
CA PHE A 301 83.68 17.95 -33.43
C PHE A 301 82.95 17.55 -32.15
N SER A 302 83.54 16.57 -31.46
CA SER A 302 83.40 16.43 -30.02
C SER A 302 83.67 17.79 -29.39
N CYS A 303 82.61 18.47 -28.96
CA CYS A 303 82.72 19.70 -28.20
C CYS A 303 83.05 19.30 -26.74
N PRO A 304 84.24 19.61 -26.20
CA PRO A 304 84.50 19.44 -24.78
C PRO A 304 83.82 20.60 -24.06
N THR A 305 82.86 20.30 -23.19
CA THR A 305 82.28 21.27 -22.26
C THR A 305 83.38 21.73 -21.29
N PRO A 306 83.73 23.03 -21.23
CA PRO A 306 84.66 23.53 -20.22
C PRO A 306 84.01 23.56 -18.84
N LEU A 307 84.76 23.01 -17.89
CA LEU A 307 84.55 22.99 -16.45
C LEU A 307 84.68 24.40 -15.84
N ALA A 308 83.83 24.66 -14.82
CA ALA A 308 83.92 25.70 -13.78
C ALA A 308 83.60 27.15 -14.22
N LYS A 309 82.92 27.99 -13.44
CA LYS A 309 82.58 28.03 -12.02
C LYS A 309 81.55 29.16 -11.83
N GLN A 310 80.46 28.97 -11.11
CA GLN A 310 80.08 29.86 -10.01
C GLN A 310 78.89 29.30 -9.22
N GLU A 311 79.19 29.14 -7.95
CA GLU A 311 78.37 28.78 -6.81
C GLU A 311 77.72 30.09 -6.33
N GLU A 312 76.39 30.15 -6.33
CA GLU A 312 75.65 31.12 -5.50
C GLU A 312 74.67 30.33 -4.64
N GLU A 313 75.17 29.98 -3.46
CA GLU A 313 74.40 29.75 -2.24
C GLU A 313 73.93 31.12 -1.75
N ILE A 314 72.62 31.37 -1.73
CA ILE A 314 72.03 32.49 -0.97
C ILE A 314 70.91 31.94 -0.11
N THR A 315 71.13 32.20 1.17
CA THR A 315 70.46 31.81 2.39
C THR A 315 69.05 32.36 2.51
N GLU A 316 68.15 31.53 3.05
CA GLU A 316 66.86 31.91 3.60
C GLU A 316 67.07 32.91 4.76
N VAL A 317 66.48 34.10 4.66
CA VAL A 317 66.38 35.05 5.77
C VAL A 317 64.93 35.41 5.98
N GLU A 318 64.50 35.10 7.18
CA GLU A 318 63.24 35.34 7.87
C GLU A 318 62.88 36.84 7.90
N ASP A 319 61.71 37.20 7.34
CA ASP A 319 61.16 38.55 7.49
C ASP A 319 60.33 38.65 8.77
N VAL A 320 60.83 39.51 9.66
CA VAL A 320 60.25 39.93 10.93
C VAL A 320 59.08 40.89 10.70
N GLU A 321 57.95 40.65 11.37
CA GLU A 321 56.82 41.57 11.50
C GLU A 321 57.23 42.90 12.15
N PRO A 322 56.81 44.06 11.61
CA PRO A 322 56.69 45.28 12.39
C PRO A 322 55.27 45.43 12.96
N SER A 323 55.21 45.36 14.29
CA SER A 323 54.12 45.88 15.12
C SER A 323 53.87 47.37 14.84
N SER A 324 52.60 47.76 14.68
CA SER A 324 52.17 49.14 14.92
C SER A 324 50.93 49.14 15.82
N ASP A 325 51.16 49.41 17.09
CA ASP A 325 50.17 49.91 18.03
C ASP A 325 49.54 51.21 17.52
N ASN A 326 48.22 51.30 17.60
CA ASN A 326 47.49 52.55 17.82
C ASN A 326 46.09 52.21 18.35
N LYS A 327 45.98 52.13 19.68
CA LYS A 327 44.69 52.26 20.40
C LYS A 327 44.71 53.57 21.15
N ASN A 328 43.99 54.56 20.61
CA ASN A 328 43.47 55.64 21.43
C ASN A 328 42.17 55.18 22.08
N ALA A 329 42.11 55.37 23.41
CA ALA A 329 40.92 55.60 24.21
C ALA A 329 40.10 56.76 23.56
N SER A 330 38.82 56.99 23.79
CA SER A 330 37.94 56.85 24.94
C SER A 330 36.60 57.40 24.48
N GLU A 331 35.47 56.82 24.88
CA GLU A 331 34.33 57.61 25.33
C GLU A 331 33.42 56.71 26.17
N GLY A 332 32.92 57.30 27.25
CA GLY A 332 32.22 56.67 28.36
C GLY A 332 30.71 56.71 28.24
#